data_AF-A0AAV5IQ03-F1
#
_entry.id   AF-A0AAV5IQ03-F1
#
_cell.length_a   1.000
_cell.length_b   1.000
_cell.length_c   1.000
_cell.angle_alpha   90.00
_cell.angle_beta   90.00
_cell.angle_gamma   90.00
#
_symmetry.space_group_name_H-M   'P 1'
#
loop_
_entity.id
_entity.type
_entity.pdbx_description
1 polymer ?
#
loop_
_entity_poly.entity_id
_entity_poly.type
_entity_poly.pdbx_seq_one_letter_code
_entity_poly.pdbx_strand_id
1 'polypeptide(L)'
;MGVLKPTAISWLSILLLSISVKVISQQDNVQEAFLQCLLDNSHPSHPISSAIFTPQNSSYSSVLQSYIRNRRFNETTTPKPFLILTALHQSHIQAAVVCAKKHDLQMKIRSGGHDYEGLSYVSTVPFFVLDILILDVVNSSSSTGGKTVRASFLSLFLGDSKTLLSIMNESFPELGLSQSDCIETSWIQSVLNWTNFPVDTSAKVLLNRTPQTLTFLKRKSDYVKEPIPKDGLEWLWKRMIELGTPTLIFNPYGGRMAEISASETPFPHRAGNLWKIQYVTNWNEAGAEAADHYINLTRKLHGYMTGFVSKNPREAFLNYRDIDLGVNHNGKASYWEGRVYGIKYFKSNFNRLVQIKTKVDPGNFFRYEQGIPTLPH
;
A
#
# COMPACT_ATOMS: atom_id res chain seq x y z
N MET A 1 -25.62 -40.20 50.45
CA MET A 1 -24.23 -39.87 50.04
C MET A 1 -24.09 -40.26 48.58
N GLY A 2 -24.37 -39.33 47.66
CA GLY A 2 -24.23 -39.55 46.22
C GLY A 2 -22.84 -39.13 45.77
N VAL A 3 -22.04 -40.09 45.30
CA VAL A 3 -20.71 -39.85 44.74
C VAL A 3 -20.89 -39.19 43.36
N LEU A 4 -20.38 -37.97 43.20
CA LEU A 4 -20.23 -37.29 41.92
C LEU A 4 -19.31 -38.11 41.01
N LYS A 5 -19.82 -38.58 39.87
CA LYS A 5 -19.01 -39.17 38.81
C LYS A 5 -18.19 -38.08 38.11
N PRO A 6 -16.91 -38.31 37.76
CA PRO A 6 -16.11 -37.34 37.03
C PRO A 6 -16.67 -37.18 35.61
N THR A 7 -16.88 -35.93 35.20
CA THR A 7 -17.27 -35.56 33.85
C THR A 7 -16.18 -36.01 32.87
N ALA A 8 -16.57 -36.76 31.85
CA ALA A 8 -15.68 -37.16 30.77
C ALA A 8 -15.20 -35.89 30.03
N ILE A 9 -13.95 -35.51 30.26
CA ILE A 9 -13.29 -34.47 29.47
C ILE A 9 -13.28 -34.99 28.02
N SER A 10 -13.93 -34.24 27.13
CA SER A 10 -14.03 -34.58 25.71
C SER A 10 -12.63 -34.81 25.12
N TRP A 11 -12.35 -36.02 24.66
CA TRP A 11 -11.09 -36.40 24.01
C TRP A 11 -10.76 -35.51 22.80
N LEU A 12 -11.77 -34.92 22.16
CA LEU A 12 -11.59 -33.94 21.09
C LEU A 12 -10.89 -32.65 21.59
N SER A 13 -11.25 -32.17 22.78
CA SER A 13 -10.69 -30.95 23.36
C SER A 13 -9.23 -31.14 23.77
N ILE A 14 -8.88 -32.33 24.29
CA ILE A 14 -7.49 -32.70 24.63
C ILE A 14 -6.66 -32.87 23.36
N LEU A 15 -7.22 -33.49 22.31
CA LEU A 15 -6.55 -33.66 21.02
C LEU A 15 -6.26 -32.31 20.36
N LEU A 16 -7.25 -31.40 20.32
CA LEU A 16 -7.10 -30.04 19.79
C LEU A 16 -6.09 -29.21 20.59
N LEU A 17 -6.09 -29.29 21.92
CA LEU A 17 -5.04 -28.67 22.75
C LEU A 17 -3.65 -29.24 22.43
N SER A 18 -3.52 -30.56 22.32
CA SER A 18 -2.22 -31.22 22.09
C SER A 18 -1.63 -30.90 20.70
N ILE A 19 -2.48 -30.77 19.68
CA ILE A 19 -2.08 -30.34 18.33
C ILE A 19 -1.67 -28.87 18.36
N SER A 20 -2.43 -28.01 19.04
CA SER A 20 -2.11 -26.59 19.16
C SER A 20 -0.79 -26.35 19.88
N VAL A 21 -0.50 -27.08 20.96
CA VAL A 21 0.77 -26.99 21.71
C VAL A 21 1.97 -27.44 20.89
N LYS A 22 1.83 -28.54 20.11
CA LYS A 22 2.91 -29.02 19.21
C LYS A 22 3.22 -28.05 18.07
N VAL A 23 2.20 -27.40 17.51
CA VAL A 23 2.39 -26.39 16.45
C VAL A 23 3.10 -25.15 16.99
N ILE A 24 2.75 -24.70 18.20
CA ILE A 24 3.40 -23.57 18.87
C ILE A 24 4.88 -23.89 19.15
N SER A 25 5.19 -25.04 19.76
CA SER A 25 6.58 -25.39 20.09
C SER A 25 7.48 -25.58 18.87
N GLN A 26 6.93 -26.07 17.76
CA GLN A 26 7.69 -26.22 16.52
C GLN A 26 7.94 -24.87 15.83
N GLN A 27 7.02 -23.92 15.94
CA GLN A 27 7.19 -22.60 15.37
C GLN A 27 8.16 -21.72 16.17
N ASP A 28 8.17 -21.86 17.50
CA ASP A 28 9.16 -21.18 18.36
C ASP A 28 10.58 -21.68 18.05
N ASN A 29 10.76 -22.98 17.85
CA ASN A 29 12.05 -23.58 17.46
C ASN A 29 12.54 -23.05 16.08
N VAL A 30 11.63 -22.86 15.11
CA VAL A 30 12.01 -22.28 13.80
C VAL A 30 12.43 -20.81 13.92
N GLN A 31 11.78 -20.03 14.79
CA GLN A 31 12.15 -18.62 15.03
C GLN A 31 13.52 -18.50 15.70
N GLU A 32 13.80 -19.33 16.71
CA GLU A 32 15.10 -19.38 17.37
C GLU A 32 16.21 -19.81 16.39
N ALA A 33 15.96 -20.86 15.59
CA ALA A 33 16.90 -21.32 14.57
C ALA A 33 17.18 -20.25 13.51
N PHE A 34 16.15 -19.48 13.13
CA PHE A 34 16.31 -18.35 12.20
C PHE A 34 17.14 -17.22 12.82
N LEU A 35 16.88 -16.85 14.07
CA LEU A 35 17.67 -15.85 14.79
C LEU A 35 19.14 -16.29 14.87
N GLN A 36 19.40 -17.54 15.24
CA GLN A 36 20.75 -18.07 15.27
C GLN A 36 21.41 -18.04 13.89
N CYS A 37 20.67 -18.42 12.83
CA CYS A 37 21.17 -18.32 11.46
C CYS A 37 21.59 -16.88 11.10
N LEU A 38 20.80 -15.87 11.48
CA LEU A 38 21.16 -14.47 11.23
C LEU A 38 22.47 -14.09 11.91
N LEU A 39 22.65 -14.48 13.17
CA LEU A 39 23.86 -14.22 13.95
C LEU A 39 25.08 -14.94 13.36
N ASP A 40 24.92 -16.20 12.96
CA ASP A 40 25.98 -17.01 12.35
C ASP A 40 26.41 -16.45 10.97
N ASN A 41 25.49 -15.82 10.24
CA ASN A 41 25.76 -15.17 8.96
C ASN A 41 26.08 -13.67 9.10
N SER A 42 26.30 -13.19 10.32
CA SER A 42 26.66 -11.80 10.58
C SER A 42 28.06 -11.50 10.03
N HIS A 43 28.19 -10.38 9.31
CA HIS A 43 29.50 -9.91 8.86
C HIS A 43 30.29 -9.37 10.08
N PRO A 44 31.57 -9.76 10.31
CA PRO A 44 32.31 -9.35 11.50
C PRO A 44 32.44 -7.82 11.67
N SER A 45 32.66 -7.10 10.56
CA SER A 45 32.77 -5.64 10.56
C SER A 45 31.43 -4.89 10.64
N HIS A 46 30.32 -5.59 10.43
CA HIS A 46 28.97 -5.02 10.48
C HIS A 46 28.05 -5.99 11.24
N PRO A 47 28.13 -6.00 12.58
CA PRO A 47 27.33 -6.91 13.39
C PRO A 47 25.83 -6.69 13.20
N ILE A 48 25.09 -7.77 12.96
CA ILE A 48 23.65 -7.73 12.71
C ILE A 48 22.80 -7.63 13.99
N SER A 49 23.35 -7.97 15.15
CA SER A 49 22.61 -8.09 16.42
C SER A 49 21.89 -6.80 16.82
N SER A 50 22.52 -5.64 16.64
CA SER A 50 21.93 -4.32 16.94
C SER A 50 20.83 -3.90 15.96
N ALA A 51 20.69 -4.61 14.84
CA ALA A 51 19.67 -4.38 13.82
C ALA A 51 18.43 -5.27 14.00
N ILE A 52 18.43 -6.18 14.98
CA ILE A 52 17.35 -7.15 15.22
C ILE A 52 16.48 -6.68 16.38
N PHE A 53 15.17 -6.65 16.15
CA PHE A 53 14.15 -6.33 17.15
C PHE A 53 13.11 -7.45 17.20
N THR A 54 12.91 -8.01 18.37
CA THR A 54 11.88 -9.02 18.68
C THR A 54 10.89 -8.46 19.70
N PRO A 55 9.70 -9.07 19.90
CA PRO A 55 8.73 -8.60 20.89
C PRO A 55 9.27 -8.45 22.33
N GLN A 56 10.40 -9.07 22.65
CA GLN A 56 11.10 -8.93 23.94
C GLN A 56 11.87 -7.62 24.07
N ASN A 57 12.25 -6.97 22.96
CA ASN A 57 12.90 -5.65 23.00
C ASN A 57 11.88 -4.56 23.32
N SER A 58 12.20 -3.67 24.27
CA SER A 58 11.33 -2.52 24.61
C SER A 58 11.10 -1.56 23.43
N SER A 59 12.01 -1.50 22.47
CA SER A 59 11.93 -0.69 21.26
C SER A 59 11.14 -1.34 20.11
N TYR A 60 10.72 -2.61 20.23
CA TYR A 60 10.06 -3.32 19.14
C TYR A 60 8.79 -2.60 18.64
N SER A 61 7.92 -2.20 19.57
CA SER A 61 6.66 -1.55 19.22
C SER A 61 6.87 -0.20 18.54
N SER A 62 7.84 0.61 19.00
CA SER A 62 8.13 1.91 18.38
C SER A 62 8.74 1.72 16.99
N VAL A 63 9.71 0.82 16.82
CA VAL A 63 10.31 0.49 15.51
C VAL A 63 9.26 -0.01 14.53
N LEU A 64 8.34 -0.88 14.97
CA LEU A 64 7.24 -1.35 14.13
C LEU A 64 6.33 -0.20 13.69
N GLN A 65 5.92 0.65 14.63
CA GLN A 65 4.93 1.71 14.39
C GLN A 65 5.49 2.89 13.58
N SER A 66 6.80 3.15 13.65
CA SER A 66 7.46 4.27 12.94
C SER A 66 7.18 4.31 11.44
N TYR A 67 6.85 3.17 10.82
CA TYR A 67 6.58 3.05 9.38
C TYR A 67 5.23 2.40 9.06
N ILE A 68 4.27 2.42 9.99
CA ILE A 68 2.88 2.10 9.64
C ILE A 68 2.19 3.39 9.21
N ARG A 69 1.81 3.48 7.93
CA ARG A 69 1.20 4.70 7.35
C ARG A 69 -0.33 4.60 7.18
N ASN A 70 -0.90 3.43 7.38
CA ASN A 70 -2.34 3.20 7.39
C ASN A 70 -2.74 2.56 8.72
N ARG A 71 -3.51 3.30 9.54
CA ARG A 71 -3.89 2.86 10.90
C ARG A 71 -4.72 1.58 10.94
N ARG A 72 -5.39 1.19 9.83
CA ARG A 72 -6.11 -0.09 9.72
C ARG A 72 -5.24 -1.30 10.05
N PHE A 73 -3.93 -1.15 9.87
CA PHE A 73 -2.95 -2.20 10.03
C PHE A 73 -2.04 -1.95 11.26
N ASN A 74 -2.52 -1.15 12.22
CA ASN A 74 -1.88 -0.94 13.52
C ASN A 74 -2.81 -1.28 14.70
N GLU A 75 -3.85 -2.08 14.46
CA GLU A 75 -4.77 -2.50 15.51
C GLU A 75 -4.15 -3.61 16.38
N THR A 76 -4.72 -3.83 17.56
CA THR A 76 -4.30 -4.91 18.48
C THR A 76 -4.50 -6.28 17.87
N THR A 77 -5.53 -6.45 17.04
CA THR A 77 -5.83 -7.68 16.30
C THR A 77 -4.97 -7.87 15.05
N THR A 78 -4.21 -6.85 14.62
CA THR A 78 -3.37 -6.97 13.42
C THR A 78 -2.17 -7.88 13.72
N PRO A 79 -1.96 -8.97 12.94
CA PRO A 79 -0.81 -9.85 13.08
C PRO A 79 0.50 -9.07 13.01
N LYS A 80 1.42 -9.36 13.92
CA LYS A 80 2.71 -8.66 14.04
C LYS A 80 3.85 -9.58 13.66
N PRO A 81 4.94 -9.06 13.07
CA PRO A 81 6.08 -9.89 12.71
C PRO A 81 6.76 -10.43 13.98
N PHE A 82 7.21 -11.68 13.97
CA PHE A 82 7.95 -12.20 15.12
C PHE A 82 9.34 -11.57 15.28
N LEU A 83 9.86 -10.97 14.20
CA LEU A 83 11.15 -10.29 14.15
C LEU A 83 11.11 -9.12 13.16
N ILE A 84 11.75 -8.01 13.51
CA ILE A 84 12.02 -6.89 12.62
C ILE A 84 13.54 -6.77 12.48
N LEU A 85 14.04 -6.80 11.25
CA LEU A 85 15.44 -6.58 10.93
C LEU A 85 15.59 -5.25 10.21
N THR A 86 16.18 -4.25 10.86
CA THR A 86 16.49 -2.95 10.25
C THR A 86 17.86 -3.01 9.61
N ALA A 87 17.96 -3.39 8.34
CA ALA A 87 19.27 -3.58 7.71
C ALA A 87 20.08 -2.26 7.67
N LEU A 88 21.25 -2.27 8.33
CA LEU A 88 22.18 -1.13 8.38
C LEU A 88 23.33 -1.28 7.37
N HIS A 89 23.50 -2.48 6.81
CA HIS A 89 24.52 -2.82 5.82
C HIS A 89 23.98 -3.90 4.87
N GLN A 90 24.49 -3.95 3.64
CA GLN A 90 24.02 -4.90 2.61
C GLN A 90 24.15 -6.37 3.03
N SER A 91 25.15 -6.70 3.86
CA SER A 91 25.34 -8.06 4.39
C SER A 91 24.15 -8.52 5.25
N HIS A 92 23.45 -7.61 5.92
CA HIS A 92 22.27 -7.97 6.72
C HIS A 92 21.13 -8.44 5.81
N ILE A 93 20.97 -7.81 4.64
CA ILE A 93 19.98 -8.20 3.63
C ILE A 93 20.31 -9.59 3.08
N GLN A 94 21.59 -9.84 2.78
CA GLN A 94 22.03 -11.15 2.30
C GLN A 94 21.78 -12.25 3.34
N ALA A 95 22.16 -12.02 4.61
CA ALA A 95 21.90 -12.93 5.72
C ALA A 95 20.40 -13.20 5.89
N ALA A 96 19.57 -12.14 5.82
CA ALA A 96 18.11 -12.26 5.90
C ALA A 96 17.53 -13.16 4.81
N VAL A 97 17.92 -12.93 3.55
CA VAL A 97 17.45 -13.73 2.41
C VAL A 97 17.89 -15.19 2.52
N VAL A 98 19.16 -15.43 2.88
CA VAL A 98 19.72 -16.78 3.02
C VAL A 98 19.02 -17.55 4.14
N CYS A 99 18.92 -16.95 5.33
CA CYS A 99 18.30 -17.59 6.48
C CYS A 99 16.80 -17.79 6.27
N ALA A 100 16.10 -16.82 5.68
CA ALA A 100 14.67 -16.96 5.43
C ALA A 100 14.38 -18.08 4.42
N LYS A 101 15.20 -18.23 3.38
CA LYS A 101 15.11 -19.37 2.46
C LYS A 101 15.38 -20.70 3.16
N LYS A 102 16.44 -20.76 3.99
CA LYS A 102 16.83 -21.97 4.73
C LYS A 102 15.72 -22.48 5.64
N HIS A 103 14.94 -21.57 6.22
CA HIS A 103 13.90 -21.88 7.19
C HIS A 103 12.46 -21.75 6.64
N ASP A 104 12.30 -21.54 5.31
CA ASP A 104 11.03 -21.27 4.62
C ASP A 104 10.15 -20.22 5.31
N LEU A 105 10.77 -19.13 5.73
CA LEU A 105 10.09 -18.02 6.39
C LEU A 105 9.65 -16.97 5.39
N GLN A 106 8.42 -16.49 5.54
CA GLN A 106 7.95 -15.37 4.74
C GLN A 106 8.61 -14.07 5.20
N MET A 107 9.24 -13.39 4.26
CA MET A 107 9.80 -12.06 4.46
C MET A 107 8.87 -11.00 3.87
N LYS A 108 8.58 -9.95 4.64
CA LYS A 108 7.95 -8.73 4.11
C LYS A 108 8.99 -7.61 4.10
N ILE A 109 9.11 -6.89 2.99
CA ILE A 109 10.09 -5.81 2.83
C ILE A 109 9.37 -4.48 2.99
N ARG A 110 9.84 -3.64 3.92
CA ARG A 110 9.28 -2.33 4.19
C ARG A 110 10.36 -1.25 4.07
N SER A 111 9.99 -0.15 3.42
CA SER A 111 10.82 1.05 3.30
C SER A 111 10.05 2.26 3.86
N GLY A 112 9.27 2.97 3.04
CA GLY A 112 8.45 4.10 3.51
C GLY A 112 7.13 3.73 4.20
N GLY A 113 6.69 2.46 4.10
CA GLY A 113 5.50 1.98 4.81
C GLY A 113 4.14 2.41 4.25
N HIS A 114 4.11 2.97 3.03
CA HIS A 114 2.91 3.51 2.38
C HIS A 114 2.06 2.48 1.61
N ASP A 115 2.28 1.17 1.81
CA ASP A 115 1.44 0.15 1.18
C ASP A 115 -0.01 0.29 1.67
N TYR A 116 -0.94 0.52 0.74
CA TYR A 116 -2.33 0.85 1.07
C TYR A 116 -3.09 -0.28 1.74
N GLU A 117 -2.61 -1.51 1.59
CA GLU A 117 -3.17 -2.71 2.22
C GLU A 117 -2.20 -3.32 3.25
N GLY A 118 -1.18 -2.56 3.66
CA GLY A 118 -0.24 -2.96 4.69
C GLY A 118 0.63 -4.17 4.33
N LEU A 119 0.67 -4.60 3.07
CA LEU A 119 1.32 -5.87 2.70
C LEU A 119 2.84 -5.88 2.89
N SER A 120 3.46 -4.71 3.10
CA SER A 120 4.86 -4.60 3.48
C SER A 120 5.14 -4.94 4.96
N TYR A 121 4.12 -5.06 5.80
CA TYR A 121 4.29 -5.25 7.26
C TYR A 121 3.16 -6.05 7.94
N VAL A 122 2.23 -6.64 7.18
CA VAL A 122 1.20 -7.56 7.66
C VAL A 122 1.19 -8.82 6.79
N SER A 123 0.99 -9.97 7.44
CA SER A 123 0.74 -11.26 6.79
C SER A 123 -0.23 -12.09 7.61
N THR A 124 -0.91 -13.03 6.95
CA THR A 124 -1.76 -14.05 7.60
C THR A 124 -0.97 -15.28 8.06
N VAL A 125 0.28 -15.44 7.61
CA VAL A 125 1.20 -16.50 8.03
C VAL A 125 2.36 -15.91 8.84
N PRO A 126 3.08 -16.71 9.64
CA PRO A 126 4.25 -16.23 10.38
C PRO A 126 5.27 -15.58 9.45
N PHE A 127 5.74 -14.39 9.82
CA PHE A 127 6.59 -13.58 8.96
C PHE A 127 7.51 -12.68 9.78
N PHE A 128 8.60 -12.26 9.16
CA PHE A 128 9.46 -11.19 9.67
C PHE A 128 9.48 -10.01 8.69
N VAL A 129 9.81 -8.84 9.21
CA VAL A 129 9.94 -7.61 8.39
C VAL A 129 11.42 -7.30 8.19
N LEU A 130 11.82 -7.12 6.94
CA LEU A 130 13.08 -6.49 6.57
C LEU A 130 12.82 -5.00 6.32
N ASP A 131 13.22 -4.17 7.28
CA ASP A 131 13.16 -2.72 7.19
C ASP A 131 14.42 -2.18 6.51
N ILE A 132 14.23 -1.58 5.34
CA ILE A 132 15.26 -0.83 4.64
C ILE A 132 15.15 0.61 5.13
N LEU A 133 15.85 0.88 6.24
CA LEU A 133 15.72 2.07 7.06
C LEU A 133 16.39 3.29 6.41
N ILE A 134 15.78 4.47 6.63
CA ILE A 134 16.44 5.77 6.54
C ILE A 134 15.91 6.60 7.74
N LEU A 135 16.82 7.10 8.59
CA LEU A 135 16.55 7.70 9.91
C LEU A 135 15.76 9.03 9.84
N ASP A 136 14.77 9.27 10.73
CA ASP A 136 14.54 10.54 11.49
C ASP A 136 13.35 10.50 12.51
N VAL A 137 13.17 11.57 13.32
CA VAL A 137 12.30 11.78 14.53
C VAL A 137 11.29 12.94 14.39
N VAL A 138 10.03 12.83 14.89
CA VAL A 138 9.05 13.98 14.89
C VAL A 138 7.79 13.78 15.79
N ASN A 139 7.07 14.88 16.07
CA ASN A 139 5.71 15.01 16.65
C ASN A 139 4.72 15.81 15.75
N SER A 140 3.39 15.67 15.96
CA SER A 140 2.30 16.32 15.18
C SER A 140 1.04 16.68 16.01
N SER A 141 0.21 17.64 15.57
CA SER A 141 -1.19 17.79 16.05
C SER A 141 -2.18 18.52 15.10
N SER A 142 -3.38 17.91 14.93
CA SER A 142 -4.80 18.44 14.87
C SER A 142 -5.21 19.63 13.96
N SER A 143 -6.44 19.84 13.43
CA SER A 143 -7.71 19.09 13.29
C SER A 143 -8.77 19.91 12.47
N THR A 144 -9.55 19.21 11.63
CA THR A 144 -11.02 19.27 11.28
C THR A 144 -11.85 20.54 10.95
N GLY A 145 -12.75 20.42 9.93
CA GLY A 145 -14.12 21.00 9.91
C GLY A 145 -14.86 21.12 8.54
N GLY A 146 -16.11 20.57 8.43
CA GLY A 146 -17.22 20.92 7.50
C GLY A 146 -17.17 20.51 6.00
N LYS A 147 -18.18 19.78 5.46
CA LYS A 147 -18.12 19.15 4.10
C LYS A 147 -19.14 19.68 3.08
N THR A 148 -18.64 20.08 1.92
CA THR A 148 -19.34 20.32 0.63
C THR A 148 -18.49 19.69 -0.49
N VAL A 149 -19.04 19.44 -1.70
CA VAL A 149 -18.22 18.95 -2.83
C VAL A 149 -17.36 20.11 -3.33
N ARG A 150 -16.13 20.19 -2.82
CA ARG A 150 -15.11 21.13 -3.28
C ARG A 150 -14.27 20.46 -4.37
N ALA A 151 -14.34 20.97 -5.59
CA ALA A 151 -13.32 20.70 -6.59
C ALA A 151 -12.09 21.57 -6.30
N SER A 152 -10.92 20.97 -6.23
CA SER A 152 -9.65 21.69 -6.08
C SER A 152 -8.72 21.24 -7.20
N PHE A 153 -8.23 22.21 -7.98
CA PHE A 153 -7.32 21.97 -9.09
C PHE A 153 -5.92 22.37 -8.66
N LEU A 154 -5.11 21.40 -8.23
CA LEU A 154 -3.69 21.62 -7.99
C LEU A 154 -2.96 21.41 -9.31
N SER A 155 -2.35 22.46 -9.85
CA SER A 155 -1.67 22.43 -11.15
C SER A 155 -0.25 22.98 -11.04
N LEU A 156 0.69 22.33 -11.74
CA LEU A 156 2.09 22.78 -11.87
C LEU A 156 2.28 23.23 -13.30
N PHE A 157 2.71 24.47 -13.49
CA PHE A 157 3.17 24.95 -14.78
C PHE A 157 4.67 25.21 -14.72
N LEU A 158 5.40 24.66 -15.69
CA LEU A 158 6.84 24.90 -15.83
C LEU A 158 7.04 26.12 -16.73
N GLY A 159 6.95 27.30 -16.13
CA GLY A 159 7.05 28.59 -16.79
C GLY A 159 6.52 29.70 -15.91
N ASP A 160 6.33 30.88 -16.48
CA ASP A 160 5.75 32.02 -15.76
C ASP A 160 4.21 32.02 -15.84
N SER A 161 3.59 32.72 -14.89
CA SER A 161 2.14 32.84 -14.73
C SER A 161 1.46 33.57 -15.88
N LYS A 162 2.13 34.49 -16.59
CA LYS A 162 1.53 35.17 -17.75
C LYS A 162 1.37 34.21 -18.91
N THR A 163 2.40 33.40 -19.17
CA THR A 163 2.34 32.33 -20.17
C THR A 163 1.27 31.31 -19.80
N LEU A 164 1.17 30.91 -18.53
CA LEU A 164 0.09 30.03 -18.05
C LEU A 164 -1.30 30.63 -18.31
N LEU A 165 -1.52 31.88 -17.93
CA LEU A 165 -2.80 32.55 -18.14
C LEU A 165 -3.17 32.65 -19.61
N SER A 166 -2.21 32.93 -20.49
CA SER A 166 -2.42 32.95 -21.94
C SER A 166 -2.93 31.59 -22.44
N ILE A 167 -2.25 30.50 -22.05
CA ILE A 167 -2.63 29.14 -22.44
C ILE A 167 -4.00 28.77 -21.87
N MET A 168 -4.26 29.10 -20.61
CA MET A 168 -5.53 28.77 -19.95
C MET A 168 -6.71 29.56 -20.54
N ASN A 169 -6.52 30.83 -20.90
CA ASN A 169 -7.56 31.61 -21.57
C ASN A 169 -7.87 31.08 -22.98
N GLU A 170 -6.89 30.49 -23.66
CA GLU A 170 -7.09 29.88 -24.98
C GLU A 170 -7.71 28.48 -24.89
N SER A 171 -7.19 27.64 -23.99
CA SER A 171 -7.45 26.20 -23.99
C SER A 171 -8.43 25.72 -22.92
N PHE A 172 -8.63 26.49 -21.84
CA PHE A 172 -9.55 26.15 -20.76
C PHE A 172 -10.08 27.39 -19.99
N PRO A 173 -10.72 28.34 -20.69
CA PRO A 173 -11.17 29.60 -20.10
C PRO A 173 -12.26 29.41 -19.02
N GLU A 174 -13.00 28.30 -19.06
CA GLU A 174 -14.09 28.00 -18.12
C GLU A 174 -13.61 27.82 -16.68
N LEU A 175 -12.32 27.54 -16.46
CA LEU A 175 -11.74 27.50 -15.12
C LEU A 175 -11.72 28.89 -14.46
N GLY A 176 -11.67 29.96 -15.26
CA GLY A 176 -11.63 31.34 -14.76
C GLY A 176 -10.34 31.68 -14.01
N LEU A 177 -9.21 31.06 -14.37
CA LEU A 177 -7.92 31.29 -13.70
C LEU A 177 -7.52 32.76 -13.80
N SER A 178 -7.19 33.36 -12.65
CA SER A 178 -6.71 34.74 -12.57
C SER A 178 -5.25 34.81 -12.11
N GLN A 179 -4.61 35.96 -12.31
CA GLN A 179 -3.24 36.20 -11.87
C GLN A 179 -3.08 36.06 -10.35
N SER A 180 -4.09 36.43 -9.57
CA SER A 180 -4.07 36.31 -8.10
C SER A 180 -4.11 34.87 -7.61
N ASP A 181 -4.51 33.91 -8.45
CA ASP A 181 -4.53 32.49 -8.11
C ASP A 181 -3.16 31.82 -8.36
N CYS A 182 -2.25 32.50 -9.07
CA CYS A 182 -0.95 31.97 -9.46
C CYS A 182 0.11 32.32 -8.42
N ILE A 183 0.81 31.30 -7.90
CA ILE A 183 1.99 31.47 -7.05
C ILE A 183 3.22 31.06 -7.85
N GLU A 184 4.01 32.04 -8.30
CA GLU A 184 5.30 31.78 -8.94
C GLU A 184 6.34 31.47 -7.87
N THR A 185 7.02 30.34 -8.01
CA THR A 185 8.04 29.91 -7.06
C THR A 185 9.01 28.93 -7.71
N SER A 186 10.10 28.62 -7.01
CA SER A 186 11.03 27.57 -7.46
C SER A 186 10.37 26.20 -7.42
N TRP A 187 10.87 25.25 -8.21
CA TRP A 187 10.34 23.88 -8.23
C TRP A 187 10.28 23.24 -6.84
N ILE A 188 11.33 23.37 -6.02
CA ILE A 188 11.37 22.76 -4.68
C ILE A 188 10.33 23.37 -3.73
N GLN A 189 10.01 24.66 -3.88
CA GLN A 189 8.99 25.32 -3.08
C GLN A 189 7.58 24.98 -3.56
N SER A 190 7.39 24.69 -4.85
CA SER A 190 6.12 24.13 -5.33
C SER A 190 5.84 22.77 -4.70
N VAL A 191 6.88 21.95 -4.45
CA VAL A 191 6.73 20.66 -3.76
C VAL A 191 6.20 20.85 -2.33
N LEU A 192 6.64 21.89 -1.61
CA LEU A 192 6.11 22.21 -0.28
C LEU A 192 4.60 22.45 -0.33
N ASN A 193 4.14 23.27 -1.29
CA ASN A 193 2.72 23.52 -1.49
C ASN A 193 1.93 22.22 -1.77
N TRP A 194 2.45 21.33 -2.63
CA TRP A 194 1.82 20.03 -2.92
C TRP A 194 1.65 19.14 -1.69
N THR A 195 2.55 19.31 -0.72
CA THR A 195 2.55 18.58 0.55
C THR A 195 1.86 19.36 1.68
N ASN A 196 1.09 20.41 1.35
CA ASN A 196 0.38 21.29 2.28
C ASN A 196 1.28 22.04 3.28
N PHE A 197 2.56 22.21 2.97
CA PHE A 197 3.40 23.17 3.69
C PHE A 197 3.26 24.56 3.06
N PRO A 198 3.29 25.64 3.87
CA PRO A 198 3.42 27.00 3.34
C PRO A 198 4.64 27.14 2.40
N VAL A 199 4.49 27.87 1.30
CA VAL A 199 5.51 28.00 0.23
C VAL A 199 6.81 28.67 0.70
N ASP A 200 6.74 29.43 1.78
CA ASP A 200 7.86 30.08 2.45
C ASP A 200 8.59 29.18 3.45
N THR A 201 8.08 27.97 3.70
CA THR A 201 8.71 27.00 4.60
C THR A 201 10.10 26.62 4.08
N SER A 202 11.02 26.34 5.00
CA SER A 202 12.33 25.80 4.61
C SER A 202 12.18 24.42 3.97
N ALA A 203 12.76 24.23 2.79
CA ALA A 203 12.78 22.93 2.11
C ALA A 203 13.40 21.79 2.96
N LYS A 204 14.15 22.12 4.03
CA LYS A 204 14.64 21.15 5.03
C LYS A 204 13.50 20.37 5.69
N VAL A 205 12.27 20.89 5.70
CA VAL A 205 11.10 20.15 6.19
C VAL A 205 10.85 18.87 5.38
N LEU A 206 11.30 18.77 4.12
CA LEU A 206 11.17 17.54 3.32
C LEU A 206 12.15 16.44 3.74
N LEU A 207 13.13 16.75 4.60
CA LEU A 207 14.01 15.76 5.22
C LEU A 207 13.32 15.02 6.37
N ASN A 208 12.24 15.60 6.90
CA ASN A 208 11.47 15.07 8.01
C ASN A 208 10.65 13.84 7.57
N ARG A 209 10.70 12.77 8.36
CA ARG A 209 10.11 11.46 8.01
C ARG A 209 8.84 11.07 8.76
N THR A 210 8.42 11.83 9.77
CA THR A 210 7.12 11.52 10.39
C THR A 210 6.02 12.11 9.55
N PRO A 211 4.98 11.30 9.28
CA PRO A 211 3.83 11.76 8.54
C PRO A 211 3.14 12.91 9.30
N GLN A 212 2.79 13.98 8.58
CA GLN A 212 2.01 15.10 9.13
C GLN A 212 0.69 14.63 9.76
N THR A 213 0.08 13.60 9.17
CA THR A 213 -1.16 12.97 9.65
C THR A 213 -1.11 11.46 9.46
N LEU A 214 -1.62 10.73 10.45
CA LEU A 214 -1.88 9.30 10.35
C LEU A 214 -3.38 9.08 10.47
N THR A 215 -3.96 8.44 9.47
CA THR A 215 -5.39 8.13 9.43
C THR A 215 -5.59 6.66 9.09
N PHE A 216 -6.80 6.17 9.31
CA PHE A 216 -7.26 4.97 8.63
C PHE A 216 -7.57 5.33 7.18
N LEU A 217 -7.23 4.46 6.23
CA LEU A 217 -7.49 4.74 4.83
C LEU A 217 -7.87 3.52 4.00
N LYS A 218 -8.73 3.75 3.00
CA LYS A 218 -8.98 2.84 1.87
C LYS A 218 -8.79 3.63 0.58
N ARG A 219 -8.21 2.95 -0.39
CA ARG A 219 -7.88 3.49 -1.70
C ARG A 219 -8.25 2.47 -2.77
N LYS A 220 -8.66 2.99 -3.92
CA LYS A 220 -8.89 2.23 -5.16
C LYS A 220 -8.44 3.12 -6.33
N SER A 221 -8.39 2.59 -7.54
CA SER A 221 -7.98 3.35 -8.72
C SER A 221 -8.74 2.91 -9.96
N ASP A 222 -8.92 3.84 -10.90
CA ASP A 222 -9.39 3.54 -12.25
C ASP A 222 -8.63 4.39 -13.28
N TYR A 223 -8.76 4.02 -14.55
CA TYR A 223 -8.41 4.85 -15.69
C TYR A 223 -9.64 5.15 -16.52
N VAL A 224 -9.77 6.40 -16.97
CA VAL A 224 -10.84 6.86 -17.87
C VAL A 224 -10.26 7.03 -19.26
N LYS A 225 -10.98 6.52 -20.27
CA LYS A 225 -10.56 6.55 -21.68
C LYS A 225 -11.44 7.43 -22.56
N GLU A 226 -12.66 7.71 -22.10
CA GLU A 226 -13.64 8.56 -22.78
C GLU A 226 -14.21 9.53 -21.75
N PRO A 227 -14.54 10.78 -22.12
CA PRO A 227 -15.12 11.74 -21.18
C PRO A 227 -16.40 11.21 -20.54
N ILE A 228 -16.55 11.44 -19.23
CA ILE A 228 -17.77 11.07 -18.51
C ILE A 228 -18.89 12.02 -18.96
N PRO A 229 -20.05 11.51 -19.43
CA PRO A 229 -21.18 12.33 -19.80
C PRO A 229 -21.65 13.25 -18.66
N LYS A 230 -22.19 14.43 -19.01
CA LYS A 230 -22.59 15.45 -18.03
C LYS A 230 -23.64 14.93 -17.05
N ASP A 231 -24.66 14.24 -17.54
CA ASP A 231 -25.68 13.56 -16.74
C ASP A 231 -25.07 12.47 -15.83
N GLY A 232 -24.06 11.75 -16.33
CA GLY A 232 -23.25 10.83 -15.54
C GLY A 232 -22.51 11.50 -14.39
N LEU A 233 -21.90 12.67 -14.62
CA LEU A 233 -21.25 13.48 -13.58
C LEU A 233 -22.26 14.02 -12.56
N GLU A 234 -23.38 14.58 -13.00
CA GLU A 234 -24.45 15.08 -12.12
C GLU A 234 -25.01 13.97 -11.23
N TRP A 235 -25.21 12.78 -11.80
CA TRP A 235 -25.60 11.60 -11.04
C TRP A 235 -24.52 11.18 -10.03
N LEU A 236 -23.25 11.16 -10.44
CA LEU A 236 -22.12 10.83 -9.58
C LEU A 236 -22.00 11.79 -8.39
N TRP A 237 -22.18 13.09 -8.60
CA TRP A 237 -22.13 14.08 -7.52
C TRP A 237 -23.20 13.84 -6.46
N LYS A 238 -24.44 13.53 -6.87
CA LYS A 238 -25.52 13.16 -5.93
C LYS A 238 -25.13 11.95 -5.09
N ARG A 239 -24.56 10.92 -5.72
CA ARG A 239 -24.07 9.72 -5.02
C ARG A 239 -22.89 10.01 -4.09
N MET A 240 -21.97 10.88 -4.48
CA MET A 240 -20.85 11.28 -3.61
C MET A 240 -21.34 12.07 -2.40
N ILE A 241 -22.33 12.95 -2.56
CA ILE A 241 -22.98 13.68 -1.46
C ILE A 241 -23.66 12.71 -0.50
N GLU A 242 -24.41 11.73 -1.02
CA GLU A 242 -25.06 10.68 -0.21
C GLU A 242 -24.04 9.84 0.58
N LEU A 243 -22.88 9.54 0.00
CA LEU A 243 -21.80 8.79 0.68
C LEU A 243 -21.01 9.66 1.67
N GLY A 244 -20.94 10.96 1.46
CA GLY A 244 -20.41 11.99 2.39
C GLY A 244 -18.91 11.98 2.70
N THR A 245 -18.20 10.86 2.52
CA THR A 245 -16.77 10.73 2.91
C THR A 245 -15.83 10.42 1.76
N PRO A 246 -16.15 9.49 0.85
CA PRO A 246 -15.26 9.19 -0.26
C PRO A 246 -15.08 10.38 -1.21
N THR A 247 -13.85 10.60 -1.66
CA THR A 247 -13.49 11.62 -2.65
C THR A 247 -12.81 10.99 -3.87
N LEU A 248 -12.83 11.73 -4.99
CA LEU A 248 -12.15 11.36 -6.23
C LEU A 248 -11.03 12.35 -6.51
N ILE A 249 -9.85 11.84 -6.88
CA ILE A 249 -8.73 12.65 -7.35
C ILE A 249 -8.46 12.26 -8.81
N PHE A 250 -8.54 13.23 -9.71
CA PHE A 250 -8.31 13.07 -11.14
C PHE A 250 -6.89 13.53 -11.48
N ASN A 251 -6.12 12.70 -12.18
CA ASN A 251 -4.75 13.00 -12.58
C ASN A 251 -4.66 12.91 -14.11
N PRO A 252 -4.45 14.03 -14.84
CA PRO A 252 -4.45 14.03 -16.30
C PRO A 252 -3.31 13.16 -16.87
N TYR A 253 -3.63 12.46 -17.96
CA TYR A 253 -2.69 11.70 -18.79
C TYR A 253 -2.59 12.39 -20.17
N GLY A 254 -1.81 11.81 -21.09
CA GLY A 254 -1.42 12.45 -22.33
C GLY A 254 0.04 12.91 -22.29
N GLY A 255 0.43 13.83 -23.17
CA GLY A 255 1.81 14.30 -23.30
C GLY A 255 2.81 13.15 -23.33
N ARG A 256 3.86 13.25 -22.50
CA ARG A 256 4.91 12.22 -22.43
C ARG A 256 4.40 10.82 -22.09
N MET A 257 3.30 10.70 -21.35
CA MET A 257 2.72 9.39 -21.01
C MET A 257 2.08 8.67 -22.20
N ALA A 258 1.67 9.41 -23.24
CA ALA A 258 1.12 8.84 -24.46
C ALA A 258 2.19 8.44 -25.49
N GLU A 259 3.38 9.03 -25.42
CA GLU A 259 4.51 8.74 -26.32
C GLU A 259 5.23 7.43 -25.98
N ILE A 260 5.22 7.04 -24.70
CA ILE A 260 5.90 5.85 -24.20
C ILE A 260 5.10 4.60 -24.54
N SER A 261 5.76 3.56 -25.06
CA SER A 261 5.07 2.31 -25.40
C SER A 261 4.52 1.63 -24.14
N ALA A 262 3.30 1.06 -24.25
CA ALA A 262 2.68 0.30 -23.17
C ALA A 262 3.51 -0.92 -22.72
N SER A 263 4.42 -1.43 -23.56
CA SER A 263 5.30 -2.57 -23.23
C SER A 263 6.72 -2.17 -22.87
N GLU A 264 7.04 -0.87 -22.87
CA GLU A 264 8.40 -0.36 -22.58
C GLU A 264 8.82 -0.69 -21.15
N THR A 265 7.88 -0.58 -20.21
CA THR A 265 8.05 -0.98 -18.81
C THR A 265 6.85 -1.83 -18.36
N PRO A 266 6.91 -2.48 -17.18
CA PRO A 266 5.76 -3.24 -16.66
C PRO A 266 4.47 -2.41 -16.57
N PHE A 267 4.57 -1.10 -16.34
CA PHE A 267 3.44 -0.19 -16.21
C PHE A 267 2.82 0.11 -17.60
N PRO A 268 1.59 -0.39 -17.88
CA PRO A 268 1.06 -0.42 -19.23
C PRO A 268 0.13 0.75 -19.58
N HIS A 269 -0.21 1.60 -18.61
CA HIS A 269 -1.25 2.61 -18.76
C HIS A 269 -0.66 3.86 -19.44
N ARG A 270 -0.58 3.82 -20.77
CA ARG A 270 0.03 4.86 -21.62
C ARG A 270 -1.04 5.54 -22.49
N ALA A 271 -0.80 5.63 -23.80
CA ALA A 271 -1.74 6.16 -24.79
C ALA A 271 -3.16 5.56 -24.65
N GLY A 272 -4.17 6.41 -24.88
CA GLY A 272 -5.58 6.04 -24.79
C GLY A 272 -6.21 6.19 -23.39
N ASN A 273 -5.45 6.64 -22.39
CA ASN A 273 -5.99 7.05 -21.09
C ASN A 273 -6.03 8.57 -21.00
N LEU A 274 -7.19 9.14 -20.68
CA LEU A 274 -7.38 10.60 -20.50
C LEU A 274 -6.92 11.04 -19.12
N TRP A 275 -7.25 10.26 -18.08
CA TRP A 275 -6.79 10.49 -16.71
C TRP A 275 -6.90 9.23 -15.85
N LYS A 276 -6.12 9.22 -14.76
CA LYS A 276 -6.22 8.24 -13.67
C LYS A 276 -7.07 8.83 -12.54
N ILE A 277 -7.98 8.03 -12.01
CA ILE A 277 -8.78 8.34 -10.82
C ILE A 277 -8.19 7.61 -9.61
N GLN A 278 -8.05 8.33 -8.50
CA GLN A 278 -7.86 7.74 -7.18
C GLN A 278 -9.14 7.93 -6.36
N TYR A 279 -9.63 6.84 -5.78
CA TYR A 279 -10.71 6.86 -4.80
C TYR A 279 -10.07 6.99 -3.42
N VAL A 280 -10.47 7.99 -2.66
CA VAL A 280 -9.85 8.35 -1.39
C VAL A 280 -10.91 8.34 -0.30
N THR A 281 -10.71 7.54 0.73
CA THR A 281 -11.52 7.58 1.95
C THR A 281 -10.58 7.50 3.14
N ASN A 282 -10.61 8.54 3.97
CA ASN A 282 -9.85 8.64 5.22
C ASN A 282 -10.83 8.77 6.38
N TRP A 283 -10.50 8.15 7.51
CA TRP A 283 -11.26 8.30 8.75
C TRP A 283 -10.34 8.17 9.96
N ASN A 284 -10.87 8.55 11.13
CA ASN A 284 -10.15 8.55 12.40
C ASN A 284 -10.69 7.55 13.43
N GLU A 285 -11.93 7.09 13.24
CA GLU A 285 -12.59 6.13 14.12
C GLU A 285 -11.97 4.73 13.98
N ALA A 286 -11.53 4.16 15.10
CA ALA A 286 -10.96 2.82 15.15
C ALA A 286 -12.07 1.75 15.27
N GLY A 287 -11.70 0.48 15.09
CA GLY A 287 -12.63 -0.64 15.24
C GLY A 287 -13.14 -1.24 13.92
N ALA A 288 -13.62 -2.48 14.00
CA ALA A 288 -14.02 -3.26 12.84
C ALA A 288 -15.27 -2.68 12.16
N GLU A 289 -16.26 -2.24 12.94
CA GLU A 289 -17.49 -1.66 12.40
C GLU A 289 -17.23 -0.38 11.60
N ALA A 290 -16.38 0.50 12.13
CA ALA A 290 -15.96 1.72 11.44
C ALA A 290 -15.19 1.37 10.16
N ALA A 291 -14.22 0.45 10.24
CA ALA A 291 -13.46 0.02 9.08
C ALA A 291 -14.37 -0.55 7.97
N ASP A 292 -15.30 -1.44 8.32
CA ASP A 292 -16.25 -2.03 7.38
C ASP A 292 -17.14 -0.96 6.73
N HIS A 293 -17.62 -0.01 7.53
CA HIS A 293 -18.41 1.12 7.04
C HIS A 293 -17.65 1.92 5.97
N TYR A 294 -16.47 2.47 6.30
CA TYR A 294 -15.73 3.35 5.38
C TYR A 294 -15.14 2.61 4.17
N ILE A 295 -14.71 1.36 4.34
CA ILE A 295 -14.28 0.51 3.21
C ILE A 295 -15.47 0.28 2.27
N ASN A 296 -16.66 -0.01 2.80
CA ASN A 296 -17.86 -0.22 1.99
C ASN A 296 -18.28 1.06 1.25
N LEU A 297 -18.17 2.24 1.87
CA LEU A 297 -18.40 3.52 1.15
C LEU A 297 -17.46 3.66 -0.06
N THR A 298 -16.19 3.31 0.10
CA THR A 298 -15.21 3.35 -1.02
C THR A 298 -15.59 2.34 -2.11
N ARG A 299 -16.02 1.13 -1.73
CA ARG A 299 -16.47 0.09 -2.67
C ARG A 299 -17.70 0.54 -3.44
N LYS A 300 -18.68 1.17 -2.78
CA LYS A 300 -19.88 1.74 -3.42
C LYS A 300 -19.50 2.81 -4.45
N LEU A 301 -18.68 3.79 -4.08
CA LEU A 301 -18.26 4.83 -5.03
C LEU A 301 -17.51 4.25 -6.23
N HIS A 302 -16.60 3.29 -6.00
CA HIS A 302 -15.92 2.59 -7.09
C HIS A 302 -16.90 1.77 -7.95
N GLY A 303 -17.91 1.14 -7.34
CA GLY A 303 -18.99 0.45 -8.05
C GLY A 303 -19.78 1.39 -8.97
N TYR A 304 -20.13 2.59 -8.49
CA TYR A 304 -20.84 3.61 -9.27
C TYR A 304 -20.08 4.04 -10.54
N MET A 305 -18.76 4.03 -10.49
CA MET A 305 -17.91 4.43 -11.61
C MET A 305 -17.74 3.36 -12.70
N THR A 306 -18.27 2.14 -12.51
CA THR A 306 -18.04 1.01 -13.42
C THR A 306 -18.42 1.32 -14.88
N GLY A 307 -19.50 2.06 -15.11
CA GLY A 307 -19.95 2.43 -16.46
C GLY A 307 -19.11 3.52 -17.14
N PHE A 308 -18.24 4.21 -16.40
CA PHE A 308 -17.55 5.42 -16.86
C PHE A 308 -16.03 5.24 -17.03
N VAL A 309 -15.50 4.04 -16.72
CA VAL A 309 -14.06 3.77 -16.66
C VAL A 309 -13.67 2.67 -17.64
N SER A 310 -12.36 2.43 -17.76
CA SER A 310 -11.80 1.35 -18.56
C SER A 310 -12.47 0.00 -18.26
N LYS A 311 -12.60 -0.82 -19.31
CA LYS A 311 -13.16 -2.17 -19.26
C LYS A 311 -12.31 -3.11 -20.10
N ASN A 312 -12.33 -4.40 -19.74
CA ASN A 312 -11.65 -5.49 -20.44
C ASN A 312 -10.12 -5.29 -20.65
N PRO A 313 -9.32 -5.23 -19.58
CA PRO A 313 -9.71 -5.27 -18.17
C PRO A 313 -10.08 -3.88 -17.63
N ARG A 314 -10.75 -3.86 -16.46
CA ARG A 314 -10.85 -2.62 -15.66
C ARG A 314 -9.48 -2.35 -15.05
N GLU A 315 -8.81 -1.33 -15.58
CA GLU A 315 -7.41 -1.02 -15.32
C GLU A 315 -7.21 -0.43 -13.91
N ALA A 316 -6.16 -0.85 -13.21
CA ALA A 316 -5.85 -0.42 -11.85
C ALA A 316 -4.35 -0.10 -11.69
N PHE A 317 -3.99 0.76 -10.75
CA PHE A 317 -2.61 1.15 -10.50
C PHE A 317 -2.01 0.38 -9.33
N LEU A 318 -0.94 -0.39 -9.58
CA LEU A 318 -0.31 -1.25 -8.58
C LEU A 318 0.05 -0.54 -7.26
N ASN A 319 0.57 0.69 -7.33
CA ASN A 319 0.97 1.42 -6.14
C ASN A 319 -0.23 1.92 -5.32
N TYR A 320 -1.45 1.87 -5.87
CA TYR A 320 -2.70 2.01 -5.11
C TYR A 320 -3.28 0.64 -4.85
N ARG A 321 -2.48 -0.20 -4.18
CA ARG A 321 -2.77 -1.62 -3.97
C ARG A 321 -4.18 -1.81 -3.40
N ASP A 322 -4.91 -2.77 -3.96
CA ASP A 322 -6.30 -3.02 -3.65
C ASP A 322 -6.60 -4.53 -3.65
N ILE A 323 -6.68 -5.13 -2.46
CA ILE A 323 -6.94 -6.57 -2.31
C ILE A 323 -8.34 -6.98 -2.79
N ASP A 324 -9.27 -6.03 -2.94
CA ASP A 324 -10.61 -6.32 -3.50
C ASP A 324 -10.54 -6.73 -4.99
N LEU A 325 -9.41 -6.49 -5.67
CA LEU A 325 -9.18 -6.96 -7.05
C LEU A 325 -8.91 -8.47 -7.12
N GLY A 326 -8.67 -9.13 -5.98
CA GLY A 326 -8.29 -10.52 -5.86
C GLY A 326 -6.99 -10.68 -5.07
N VAL A 327 -6.83 -11.83 -4.44
CA VAL A 327 -5.61 -12.22 -3.72
C VAL A 327 -5.11 -13.57 -4.24
N ASN A 328 -3.84 -13.85 -3.98
CA ASN A 328 -3.16 -15.08 -4.32
C ASN A 328 -2.76 -15.78 -3.02
N HIS A 329 -3.24 -17.02 -2.85
CA HIS A 329 -2.93 -17.84 -1.69
C HIS A 329 -1.59 -18.57 -1.85
N ASN A 330 -0.93 -18.42 -3.00
CA ASN A 330 0.36 -19.01 -3.35
C ASN A 330 0.36 -20.54 -3.31
N GLY A 331 -0.80 -21.16 -3.56
CA GLY A 331 -0.95 -22.62 -3.71
C GLY A 331 -0.88 -23.08 -5.17
N LYS A 332 -1.38 -24.28 -5.46
CA LYS A 332 -1.38 -24.87 -6.82
C LYS A 332 -2.09 -24.00 -7.87
N ALA A 333 -3.08 -23.20 -7.46
CA ALA A 333 -3.82 -22.29 -8.34
C ALA A 333 -3.19 -20.89 -8.48
N SER A 334 -1.98 -20.67 -7.96
CA SER A 334 -1.36 -19.34 -7.83
C SER A 334 -1.31 -18.55 -9.14
N TYR A 335 -1.01 -19.20 -10.27
CA TYR A 335 -1.04 -18.54 -11.58
C TYR A 335 -2.42 -17.97 -11.92
N TRP A 336 -3.48 -18.77 -11.72
CA TRP A 336 -4.84 -18.40 -12.07
C TRP A 336 -5.41 -17.33 -11.14
N GLU A 337 -5.17 -17.46 -9.83
CA GLU A 337 -5.53 -16.43 -8.84
C GLU A 337 -4.79 -15.11 -9.14
N GLY A 338 -3.48 -15.20 -9.40
CA GLY A 338 -2.63 -14.05 -9.72
C GLY A 338 -3.04 -13.31 -10.99
N ARG A 339 -3.53 -14.05 -12.00
CA ARG A 339 -3.99 -13.47 -13.26
C ARG A 339 -5.19 -12.54 -13.07
N VAL A 340 -6.06 -12.78 -12.08
CA VAL A 340 -7.29 -11.99 -11.86
C VAL A 340 -6.99 -10.51 -11.61
N TYR A 341 -6.04 -10.20 -10.72
CA TYR A 341 -5.59 -8.82 -10.49
C TYR A 341 -4.44 -8.43 -11.42
N GLY A 342 -3.60 -9.39 -11.83
CA GLY A 342 -2.39 -9.13 -12.62
C GLY A 342 -2.69 -8.43 -13.95
N ILE A 343 -3.72 -8.88 -14.67
CA ILE A 343 -4.12 -8.23 -15.93
C ILE A 343 -4.67 -6.82 -15.72
N LYS A 344 -5.23 -6.51 -14.54
CA LYS A 344 -5.74 -5.16 -14.22
C LYS A 344 -4.58 -4.18 -13.99
N TYR A 345 -3.53 -4.63 -13.31
CA TYR A 345 -2.33 -3.83 -13.05
C TYR A 345 -1.36 -3.74 -14.23
N PHE A 346 -1.25 -4.80 -15.04
CA PHE A 346 -0.17 -4.92 -16.02
C PHE A 346 -0.64 -5.18 -17.46
N LYS A 347 -1.95 -5.36 -17.69
CA LYS A 347 -2.53 -5.66 -19.01
C LYS A 347 -1.76 -6.81 -19.69
N SER A 348 -1.35 -6.63 -20.95
CA SER A 348 -0.57 -7.61 -21.71
C SER A 348 0.83 -7.89 -21.13
N ASN A 349 1.40 -6.98 -20.33
CA ASN A 349 2.73 -7.16 -19.74
C ASN A 349 2.75 -8.23 -18.65
N PHE A 350 1.59 -8.63 -18.12
CA PHE A 350 1.48 -9.66 -17.07
C PHE A 350 2.19 -10.97 -17.46
N ASN A 351 2.01 -11.44 -18.70
CA ASN A 351 2.62 -12.70 -19.14
C ASN A 351 4.16 -12.64 -19.12
N ARG A 352 4.75 -11.53 -19.59
CA ARG A 352 6.20 -11.32 -19.54
C ARG A 352 6.70 -11.26 -18.10
N LEU A 353 5.94 -10.64 -17.20
CA LEU A 353 6.29 -10.60 -15.76
C LEU A 353 6.30 -12.00 -15.14
N VAL A 354 5.30 -12.83 -15.43
CA VAL A 354 5.24 -14.22 -14.94
C VAL A 354 6.40 -15.05 -15.47
N GLN A 355 6.77 -14.90 -16.75
CA GLN A 355 7.94 -15.58 -17.33
C GLN A 355 9.24 -15.18 -16.61
N ILE A 356 9.44 -13.88 -16.39
CA ILE A 356 10.62 -13.37 -15.68
C ILE A 356 10.63 -13.90 -14.23
N LYS A 357 9.51 -13.79 -13.52
CA LYS A 357 9.36 -14.29 -12.14
C LYS A 357 9.72 -15.77 -12.04
N THR A 358 9.22 -16.59 -12.96
CA THR A 358 9.51 -18.04 -13.03
C THR A 358 11.01 -18.30 -13.22
N LYS A 359 11.71 -17.46 -14.00
CA LYS A 359 13.15 -17.60 -14.23
C LYS A 359 13.99 -17.16 -13.04
N VAL A 360 13.65 -16.03 -12.40
CA VAL A 360 14.51 -15.41 -11.37
C VAL A 360 14.18 -15.86 -9.94
N ASP A 361 12.97 -16.37 -9.71
CA ASP A 361 12.51 -16.85 -8.41
C ASP A 361 11.54 -18.05 -8.59
N PRO A 362 12.05 -19.19 -9.11
CA PRO A 362 11.22 -20.36 -9.44
C PRO A 362 10.52 -20.95 -8.21
N GLY A 363 11.12 -20.86 -7.03
CA GLY A 363 10.52 -21.30 -5.76
C GLY A 363 9.48 -20.33 -5.19
N ASN A 364 9.17 -19.23 -5.89
CA ASN A 364 8.28 -18.17 -5.45
C ASN A 364 8.57 -17.71 -4.00
N PHE A 365 9.85 -17.51 -3.69
CA PHE A 365 10.28 -17.09 -2.36
C PHE A 365 9.79 -15.67 -2.04
N PHE A 366 9.93 -14.75 -2.99
CA PHE A 366 9.41 -13.39 -2.85
C PHE A 366 7.93 -13.36 -3.22
N ARG A 367 7.08 -13.71 -2.25
CA ARG A 367 5.62 -13.82 -2.43
C ARG A 367 4.85 -12.97 -1.42
N TYR A 368 3.73 -12.45 -1.90
CA TYR A 368 2.73 -11.77 -1.09
C TYR A 368 1.37 -11.91 -1.80
N GLU A 369 0.31 -11.40 -1.18
CA GLU A 369 -1.10 -11.65 -1.51
C GLU A 369 -1.49 -11.12 -2.90
N GLN A 370 -0.69 -10.24 -3.50
CA GLN A 370 -0.85 -9.79 -4.89
C GLN A 370 0.49 -9.84 -5.68
N GLY A 371 1.36 -10.80 -5.35
CA GLY A 371 2.65 -11.00 -6.02
C GLY A 371 2.49 -11.61 -7.41
N ILE A 372 3.40 -11.28 -8.33
CA ILE A 372 3.43 -11.97 -9.63
C ILE A 372 3.65 -13.48 -9.38
N PRO A 373 2.76 -14.36 -9.85
CA PRO A 373 2.93 -15.80 -9.68
C PRO A 373 4.02 -16.35 -10.60
N THR A 374 4.51 -17.54 -10.30
CA THR A 374 5.28 -18.36 -11.25
C THR A 374 4.34 -19.09 -12.21
N LEU A 375 4.87 -19.60 -13.32
CA LEU A 375 4.13 -20.52 -14.18
C LEU A 375 3.82 -21.81 -13.40
N PRO A 376 2.67 -22.45 -13.66
CA PRO A 376 2.40 -23.78 -13.11
C PRO A 376 3.45 -24.77 -13.62
N HIS A 377 3.92 -25.64 -12.72
CA HIS A 377 4.85 -26.74 -13.02
C HIS A 377 4.11 -28.04 -13.27
#